data_AF-C7RN02-F1
#
_entry.id   AF-C7RN02-F1
#
_cell.length_a   1.000
_cell.length_b   1.000
_cell.length_c   1.000
_cell.angle_alpha   90.00
_cell.angle_beta   90.00
_cell.angle_gamma   90.00
#
_symmetry.space_group_name_H-M   'P 1'
#
loop_
_entity.id
_entity.type
_entity.pdbx_description
1 polymer ?
#
loop_
_entity_poly.entity_id
_entity_poly.type
_entity_poly.pdbx_seq_one_letter_code
_entity_poly.pdbx_strand_id
1 'polypeptide(L)'
;MKTRRLVTSLAAVMLNLVTMQVNAQEAHPVWAYPTNPPDFKAASDDASIRRVPDSAAGYTLTQTRDRFAATDWHPGDHPAMPEVVAKGRKPDVFACGWCHRADGSGGPENANLMGLPYVYFVQQMKDFRSGDRKTSIAKRAPTALMIAGSKTISDAEIDEAARYFSSLKPRTNRRVVETPLVPKTTVDGWVLVDTGTGEKEPIGQRIIEVPEKPADFESRDSRARFIVYAPPGSVSRGMELVRTGAEGRSVPCATCHGPELKGTDTIPPIVGRSPSYVARQIHDIRSGARAGPNASQMKPVVENLTEGDIVAITAYLASRAP
;
A
#
# COMPACT_ATOMS: atom_id res chain seq x y z
N MET A 1 -82.31 -32.99 11.52
CA MET A 1 -80.84 -33.07 11.74
C MET A 1 -80.12 -32.45 10.54
N LYS A 2 -79.76 -31.16 10.62
CA LYS A 2 -78.92 -30.48 9.63
C LYS A 2 -77.91 -29.62 10.39
N THR A 3 -76.65 -29.98 10.22
CA THR A 3 -75.44 -29.47 10.86
C THR A 3 -75.08 -28.09 10.32
N ARG A 4 -74.88 -27.11 11.22
CA ARG A 4 -74.26 -25.82 10.91
C ARG A 4 -72.75 -26.03 10.69
N ARG A 5 -72.21 -25.58 9.55
CA ARG A 5 -70.77 -25.37 9.36
C ARG A 5 -70.50 -23.87 9.28
N LEU A 6 -69.70 -23.37 10.22
CA LEU A 6 -69.05 -22.07 10.16
C LEU A 6 -68.14 -22.01 8.94
N VAL A 7 -68.22 -20.93 8.16
CA VAL A 7 -67.21 -20.58 7.16
C VAL A 7 -66.38 -19.45 7.78
N THR A 8 -65.15 -19.78 8.17
CA THR A 8 -64.12 -18.83 8.57
C THR A 8 -63.38 -18.33 7.33
N SER A 9 -63.44 -17.03 7.07
CA SER A 9 -62.66 -16.37 6.03
C SER A 9 -61.17 -16.35 6.41
N LEU A 10 -60.32 -17.00 5.62
CA LEU A 10 -58.86 -16.83 5.66
C LEU A 10 -58.46 -15.77 4.63
N ALA A 11 -58.04 -14.60 5.09
CA ALA A 11 -57.36 -13.62 4.25
C ALA A 11 -55.89 -14.06 4.08
N ALA A 12 -55.48 -14.37 2.85
CA ALA A 12 -54.09 -14.66 2.51
C ALA A 12 -53.31 -13.34 2.37
N VAL A 13 -52.40 -13.08 3.30
CA VAL A 13 -51.39 -12.02 3.18
C VAL A 13 -50.26 -12.54 2.29
N MET A 14 -50.19 -12.09 1.04
CA MET A 14 -49.01 -12.29 0.20
C MET A 14 -47.89 -11.37 0.68
N LEU A 15 -46.87 -11.95 1.32
CA LEU A 15 -45.65 -11.25 1.69
C LEU A 15 -44.74 -11.17 0.45
N ASN A 16 -44.69 -9.99 -0.19
CA ASN A 16 -43.73 -9.70 -1.26
C ASN A 16 -42.31 -9.62 -0.69
N LEU A 17 -41.54 -10.69 -0.82
CA LEU A 17 -40.10 -10.70 -0.58
C LEU A 17 -39.40 -10.00 -1.76
N VAL A 18 -39.16 -8.70 -1.60
CA VAL A 18 -38.19 -7.97 -2.42
C VAL A 18 -36.80 -8.46 -1.99
N THR A 19 -36.20 -9.36 -2.76
CA THR A 19 -34.79 -9.68 -2.64
C THR A 19 -33.98 -8.47 -3.08
N MET A 20 -33.44 -7.72 -2.12
CA MET A 20 -32.40 -6.73 -2.43
C MET A 20 -31.17 -7.49 -2.93
N GLN A 21 -30.91 -7.38 -4.23
CA GLN A 21 -29.61 -7.73 -4.79
C GLN A 21 -28.57 -6.78 -4.18
N VAL A 22 -27.79 -7.30 -3.22
CA VAL A 22 -26.58 -6.63 -2.76
C VAL A 22 -25.60 -6.68 -3.93
N ASN A 23 -25.34 -5.53 -4.54
CA ASN A 23 -24.32 -5.38 -5.56
C ASN A 23 -22.96 -5.68 -4.90
N ALA A 24 -22.42 -6.88 -5.10
CA ALA A 24 -21.11 -7.27 -4.61
C ALA A 24 -20.02 -6.59 -5.44
N GLN A 25 -19.82 -5.30 -5.20
CA GLN A 25 -18.49 -4.71 -5.40
C GLN A 25 -17.56 -5.54 -4.47
N GLU A 26 -16.58 -6.26 -5.01
CA GLU A 26 -15.62 -7.02 -4.18
C GLU A 26 -15.13 -6.13 -3.04
N ALA A 27 -15.48 -6.50 -1.80
CA ALA A 27 -15.08 -5.74 -0.64
C ALA A 27 -13.56 -5.84 -0.49
N HIS A 28 -12.86 -4.73 -0.75
CA HIS A 28 -11.40 -4.69 -0.61
C HIS A 28 -10.98 -4.96 0.84
N PRO A 29 -9.86 -5.64 1.08
CA PRO A 29 -9.40 -5.90 2.44
C PRO A 29 -9.05 -4.60 3.16
N VAL A 30 -9.76 -4.31 4.25
CA VAL A 30 -9.56 -3.11 5.08
C VAL A 30 -8.10 -2.97 5.54
N TRP A 31 -7.43 -4.09 5.84
CA TRP A 31 -6.02 -4.10 6.25
C TRP A 31 -5.07 -3.61 5.15
N ALA A 32 -5.40 -3.81 3.87
CA ALA A 32 -4.60 -3.32 2.76
C ALA A 32 -4.94 -1.86 2.43
N TYR A 33 -6.17 -1.41 2.72
CA TYR A 33 -6.66 -0.06 2.45
C TYR A 33 -7.07 0.70 3.73
N PRO A 34 -6.20 0.85 4.73
CA PRO A 34 -6.53 1.60 5.94
C PRO A 34 -6.91 3.05 5.59
N THR A 35 -8.14 3.43 5.95
CA THR A 35 -8.67 4.79 5.80
C THR A 35 -8.84 5.41 7.17
N ASN A 36 -8.44 6.68 7.29
CA ASN A 36 -8.66 7.42 8.53
C ASN A 36 -10.16 7.44 8.87
N PRO A 37 -10.53 7.31 10.15
CA PRO A 37 -11.91 7.46 10.57
C PRO A 37 -12.40 8.91 10.29
N PRO A 38 -13.72 9.13 10.14
CA PRO A 38 -14.26 10.45 9.79
C PRO A 38 -13.88 11.59 10.76
N ASP A 39 -13.65 11.25 12.02
CA ASP A 39 -13.26 12.16 13.10
C ASP A 39 -11.74 12.25 13.32
N PHE A 40 -10.94 11.65 12.43
CA PHE A 40 -9.48 11.72 12.51
C PHE A 40 -8.98 13.16 12.56
N LYS A 41 -8.16 13.46 13.56
CA LYS A 41 -7.44 14.73 13.69
C LYS A 41 -5.96 14.43 13.83
N ALA A 42 -5.16 14.99 12.92
CA ALA A 42 -3.71 14.95 13.07
C ALA A 42 -3.32 15.68 14.37
N ALA A 43 -2.34 15.12 15.10
CA ALA A 43 -1.81 15.76 16.30
C ALA A 43 -1.34 17.19 16.00
N SER A 44 -1.64 18.15 16.87
CA SER A 44 -1.11 19.52 16.73
C SER A 44 0.41 19.54 16.88
N ASP A 45 1.08 20.46 16.18
CA ASP A 45 2.50 20.74 16.43
C ASP A 45 2.64 21.52 17.73
N ASP A 46 3.39 20.97 18.69
CA ASP A 46 3.75 21.64 19.95
C ASP A 46 5.02 22.51 19.81
N ALA A 47 5.51 22.65 18.57
CA ALA A 47 6.74 23.34 18.20
C ALA A 47 8.02 22.74 18.81
N SER A 48 7.95 21.55 19.40
CA SER A 48 9.13 20.84 19.89
C SER A 48 9.99 20.35 18.73
N ILE A 49 11.31 20.38 18.94
CA ILE A 49 12.25 19.82 17.97
C ILE A 49 12.31 18.31 18.15
N ARG A 50 11.83 17.58 17.14
CA ARG A 50 11.90 16.13 17.07
C ARG A 50 13.26 15.68 16.58
N ARG A 51 13.67 14.51 17.03
CA ARG A 51 14.93 13.85 16.68
C ARG A 51 14.64 12.38 16.38
N VAL A 52 15.43 11.81 15.48
CA VAL A 52 15.40 10.37 15.17
C VAL A 52 16.76 9.77 15.53
N PRO A 53 16.86 8.45 15.76
CA PRO A 53 18.12 7.79 16.08
C PRO A 53 19.20 8.08 15.03
N ASP A 54 20.46 8.23 15.45
CA ASP A 54 21.62 8.41 14.56
C ASP A 54 21.52 9.61 13.59
N SER A 55 20.85 10.69 14.01
CA SER A 55 20.76 11.95 13.25
C SER A 55 21.09 13.17 14.11
N ALA A 56 21.86 14.10 13.54
CA ALA A 56 22.06 15.43 14.12
C ALA A 56 20.99 16.45 13.67
N ALA A 57 20.12 16.08 12.72
CA ALA A 57 19.06 16.92 12.21
C ALA A 57 17.91 17.04 13.22
N GLY A 58 17.17 18.14 13.15
CA GLY A 58 16.08 18.43 14.07
C GLY A 58 15.01 19.24 13.37
N TYR A 59 13.77 18.79 13.47
CA TYR A 59 12.62 19.39 12.79
C TYR A 59 11.41 19.44 13.72
N THR A 60 10.58 20.48 13.61
CA THR A 60 9.25 20.50 14.21
C THR A 60 8.26 19.67 13.39
N LEU A 61 7.08 19.34 13.94
CA LEU A 61 6.04 18.64 13.15
C LEU A 61 5.56 19.48 11.97
N THR A 62 5.52 20.81 12.08
CA THR A 62 5.18 21.69 10.97
C THR A 62 6.19 21.56 9.84
N GLN A 63 7.49 21.53 10.16
CA GLN A 63 8.54 21.35 9.15
C GLN A 63 8.45 19.96 8.49
N THR A 64 8.20 18.90 9.27
CA THR A 64 8.05 17.56 8.67
C THR A 64 6.77 17.40 7.85
N ARG A 65 5.78 18.27 8.04
CA ARG A 65 4.49 18.26 7.31
C ARG A 65 4.44 19.22 6.12
N ASP A 66 5.50 19.98 5.86
CA ASP A 66 5.60 20.81 4.65
C ASP A 66 5.79 19.93 3.41
N ARG A 67 4.77 19.88 2.55
CA ARG A 67 4.76 19.07 1.33
C ARG A 67 5.76 19.55 0.26
N PHE A 68 6.35 20.72 0.45
CA PHE A 68 7.38 21.30 -0.42
C PHE A 68 8.77 21.29 0.24
N ALA A 69 8.95 20.48 1.28
CA ALA A 69 10.24 20.25 1.90
C ALA A 69 10.36 18.78 2.34
N ALA A 70 11.09 17.98 1.56
CA ALA A 70 11.46 16.62 1.94
C ALA A 70 12.36 16.69 3.19
N THR A 71 11.87 16.14 4.29
CA THR A 71 12.67 15.98 5.51
C THR A 71 13.77 14.97 5.24
N ASP A 72 15.01 15.38 5.53
CA ASP A 72 16.18 14.53 5.37
C ASP A 72 16.92 14.41 6.72
N TRP A 73 16.62 13.32 7.41
CA TRP A 73 17.28 12.99 8.67
C TRP A 73 18.66 12.37 8.47
N HIS A 74 18.93 11.79 7.29
CA HIS A 74 20.13 10.99 7.01
C HIS A 74 20.73 11.33 5.64
N PRO A 75 21.30 12.53 5.45
CA PRO A 75 21.83 12.95 4.14
C PRO A 75 22.95 12.06 3.59
N GLY A 76 23.59 11.25 4.46
CA GLY A 76 24.63 10.29 4.07
C GLY A 76 24.09 8.99 3.45
N ASP A 77 22.78 8.73 3.50
CA ASP A 77 22.18 7.49 3.00
C ASP A 77 21.83 7.54 1.50
N HIS A 78 21.91 8.71 0.87
CA HIS A 78 21.56 8.91 -0.53
C HIS A 78 22.42 10.00 -1.19
N PRO A 79 22.55 10.02 -2.53
CA PRO A 79 23.14 11.15 -3.25
C PRO A 79 22.29 12.42 -3.05
N ALA A 80 22.82 13.57 -3.48
CA ALA A 80 22.05 14.83 -3.42
C ALA A 80 20.70 14.69 -4.14
N MET A 81 19.62 15.02 -3.43
CA MET A 81 18.28 15.03 -4.01
C MET A 81 18.17 16.12 -5.09
N PRO A 82 17.61 15.83 -6.28
CA PRO A 82 17.25 16.88 -7.22
C PRO A 82 16.12 17.75 -6.65
N GLU A 83 15.95 18.97 -7.17
CA GLU A 83 14.98 19.95 -6.65
C GLU A 83 13.55 19.41 -6.61
N VAL A 84 13.10 18.66 -7.62
CA VAL A 84 11.77 18.04 -7.64
C VAL A 84 11.56 17.04 -6.49
N VAL A 85 12.61 16.34 -6.07
CA VAL A 85 12.56 15.38 -4.97
C VAL A 85 12.64 16.11 -3.63
N ALA A 86 13.53 17.10 -3.50
CA ALA A 86 13.78 17.82 -2.26
C ALA A 86 12.70 18.86 -1.92
N LYS A 87 12.24 19.63 -2.90
CA LYS A 87 11.36 20.79 -2.70
C LYS A 87 10.10 20.77 -3.57
N GLY A 88 10.12 20.00 -4.65
CA GLY A 88 9.06 20.05 -5.65
C GLY A 88 8.98 21.43 -6.32
N ARG A 89 7.81 21.78 -6.84
CA ARG A 89 7.52 23.07 -7.45
C ARG A 89 6.10 23.53 -7.09
N LYS A 90 6.02 24.63 -6.34
CA LYS A 90 4.75 25.23 -5.92
C LYS A 90 3.91 25.71 -7.13
N PRO A 91 2.57 25.69 -7.04
CA PRO A 91 1.76 25.12 -5.95
C PRO A 91 1.40 23.64 -6.14
N ASP A 92 1.73 23.04 -7.29
CA ASP A 92 1.08 21.79 -7.72
C ASP A 92 1.96 20.53 -7.62
N VAL A 93 3.28 20.69 -7.60
CA VAL A 93 4.23 19.57 -7.57
C VAL A 93 4.85 19.49 -6.18
N PHE A 94 4.38 18.55 -5.36
CA PHE A 94 4.98 18.31 -4.05
C PHE A 94 6.37 17.70 -4.17
N ALA A 95 7.20 17.92 -3.14
CA ALA A 95 8.50 17.25 -3.03
C ALA A 95 8.29 15.73 -3.01
N CYS A 96 8.84 15.01 -4.00
CA CYS A 96 8.65 13.56 -4.07
C CYS A 96 9.18 12.87 -2.80
N GLY A 97 10.32 13.36 -2.30
CA GLY A 97 10.97 12.89 -1.08
C GLY A 97 10.20 13.23 0.20
N TRP A 98 9.16 14.08 0.12
CA TRP A 98 8.14 14.11 1.16
C TRP A 98 7.42 12.76 1.13
N CYS A 99 6.38 12.54 0.31
CA CYS A 99 5.62 11.27 0.35
C CYS A 99 6.47 10.00 0.34
N HIS A 100 7.47 9.92 -0.55
CA HIS A 100 8.26 8.70 -0.76
C HIS A 100 9.53 8.60 0.09
N ARG A 101 9.79 9.57 0.97
CA ARG A 101 11.02 9.73 1.76
C ARG A 101 12.22 10.13 0.89
N ALA A 102 13.20 10.79 1.51
CA ALA A 102 14.39 11.30 0.83
C ALA A 102 15.16 10.19 0.11
N ASP A 103 15.27 9.01 0.74
CA ASP A 103 15.91 7.84 0.15
C ASP A 103 14.93 6.94 -0.63
N GLY A 104 13.66 7.33 -0.81
CA GLY A 104 12.69 6.52 -1.55
C GLY A 104 12.15 5.29 -0.81
N SER A 105 12.36 5.16 0.50
CA SER A 105 11.91 3.97 1.26
C SER A 105 10.39 3.80 1.31
N GLY A 106 9.62 4.87 1.11
CA GLY A 106 8.16 4.88 1.11
C GLY A 106 7.55 4.58 2.50
N GLY A 107 6.41 3.89 2.50
CA GLY A 107 5.70 3.45 3.72
C GLY A 107 4.53 2.52 3.36
N PRO A 108 3.79 1.98 4.33
CA PRO A 108 2.61 1.16 4.04
C PRO A 108 1.55 1.89 3.21
N GLU A 109 1.56 3.22 3.20
CA GLU A 109 0.67 4.11 2.46
C GLU A 109 1.23 4.56 1.10
N ASN A 110 2.55 4.58 0.93
CA ASN A 110 3.26 5.14 -0.23
C ASN A 110 4.22 4.12 -0.87
N ALA A 111 4.30 4.08 -2.20
CA ALA A 111 5.20 3.16 -2.90
C ALA A 111 6.68 3.36 -2.46
N ASN A 112 7.40 2.26 -2.26
CA ASN A 112 8.86 2.29 -2.18
C ASN A 112 9.41 2.50 -3.59
N LEU A 113 10.28 3.48 -3.75
CA LEU A 113 10.86 3.90 -5.03
C LEU A 113 12.33 3.49 -5.20
N MET A 114 13.01 3.06 -4.13
CA MET A 114 14.42 2.63 -4.19
C MET A 114 14.63 1.55 -5.24
N GLY A 115 15.56 1.83 -6.15
CA GLY A 115 15.99 0.91 -7.20
C GLY A 115 14.88 0.49 -8.14
N LEU A 116 13.79 1.27 -8.24
CA LEU A 116 12.80 1.01 -9.28
C LEU A 116 13.44 1.23 -10.66
N PRO A 117 13.20 0.36 -11.65
CA PRO A 117 13.72 0.56 -12.99
C PRO A 117 13.24 1.87 -13.59
N TYR A 118 14.15 2.60 -14.24
CA TYR A 118 13.86 3.92 -14.82
C TYR A 118 12.66 3.88 -15.77
N VAL A 119 12.62 2.89 -16.67
CA VAL A 119 11.55 2.76 -17.66
C VAL A 119 10.21 2.47 -16.99
N TYR A 120 10.22 1.59 -15.99
CA TYR A 120 9.03 1.32 -15.19
C TYR A 120 8.53 2.59 -14.48
N PHE A 121 9.42 3.34 -13.82
CA PHE A 121 9.08 4.58 -13.12
C PHE A 121 8.40 5.59 -14.06
N VAL A 122 9.04 5.90 -15.19
CA VAL A 122 8.49 6.85 -16.18
C VAL A 122 7.13 6.38 -16.68
N GLN A 123 6.97 5.08 -16.95
CA GLN A 123 5.67 4.54 -17.36
C GLN A 123 4.61 4.71 -16.25
N GLN A 124 4.96 4.51 -14.98
CA GLN A 124 4.00 4.71 -13.88
C GLN A 124 3.53 6.16 -13.77
N MET A 125 4.42 7.12 -14.02
CA MET A 125 4.04 8.54 -14.06
C MET A 125 3.09 8.85 -15.21
N LYS A 126 3.32 8.26 -16.39
CA LYS A 126 2.40 8.36 -17.54
C LYS A 126 1.03 7.76 -17.21
N ASP A 127 1.00 6.58 -16.58
CA ASP A 127 -0.25 5.91 -16.21
C ASP A 127 -1.07 6.74 -15.20
N PHE A 128 -0.42 7.40 -14.24
CA PHE A 128 -1.10 8.33 -13.32
C PHE A 128 -1.62 9.56 -14.06
N ARG A 129 -0.82 10.14 -14.96
CA ARG A 129 -1.16 11.35 -15.72
C ARG A 129 -2.35 11.12 -16.65
N SER A 130 -2.42 9.97 -17.32
CA SER A 130 -3.54 9.58 -18.20
C SER A 130 -4.80 9.18 -17.42
N GLY A 131 -4.65 8.77 -16.16
CA GLY A 131 -5.72 8.21 -15.35
C GLY A 131 -5.92 6.70 -15.54
N ASP A 132 -4.98 6.02 -16.21
CA ASP A 132 -4.94 4.56 -16.30
C ASP A 132 -4.49 3.91 -14.99
N ARG A 133 -3.89 4.70 -14.07
CA ARG A 133 -3.57 4.26 -12.71
C ARG A 133 -4.32 5.09 -11.67
N LYS A 134 -5.26 4.43 -11.01
CA LYS A 134 -6.06 4.92 -9.89
C LYS A 134 -5.99 3.91 -8.73
N THR A 135 -6.91 4.05 -7.80
CA THR A 135 -7.12 3.09 -6.71
C THR A 135 -8.60 2.78 -6.60
N SER A 136 -8.90 1.56 -6.18
CA SER A 136 -10.26 1.06 -6.07
C SER A 136 -11.04 1.69 -4.92
N ILE A 137 -10.34 2.27 -3.94
CA ILE A 137 -10.96 3.06 -2.87
C ILE A 137 -11.03 4.53 -3.27
N ALA A 138 -12.23 4.97 -3.60
CA ALA A 138 -12.50 6.35 -3.97
C ALA A 138 -11.94 7.32 -2.92
N LYS A 139 -11.26 8.37 -3.40
CA LYS A 139 -10.70 9.46 -2.57
C LYS A 139 -9.66 9.02 -1.52
N ARG A 140 -9.04 7.83 -1.63
CA ARG A 140 -7.84 7.51 -0.83
C ARG A 140 -6.76 8.57 -1.06
N ALA A 141 -6.47 9.35 -0.02
CA ALA A 141 -5.70 10.59 -0.14
C ALA A 141 -4.30 10.42 -0.77
N PRO A 142 -3.44 9.45 -0.36
CA PRO A 142 -2.12 9.28 -0.98
C PRO A 142 -2.17 9.14 -2.50
N THR A 143 -3.03 8.25 -3.02
CA THR A 143 -3.18 8.05 -4.47
C THR A 143 -3.80 9.26 -5.16
N ALA A 144 -4.80 9.91 -4.55
CA ALA A 144 -5.42 11.10 -5.11
C ALA A 144 -4.41 12.26 -5.27
N LEU A 145 -3.52 12.45 -4.29
CA LEU A 145 -2.45 13.45 -4.35
C LEU A 145 -1.42 13.12 -5.45
N MET A 146 -1.06 11.84 -5.60
CA MET A 146 -0.16 11.41 -6.69
C MET A 146 -0.78 11.67 -8.07
N ILE A 147 -2.06 11.34 -8.26
CA ILE A 147 -2.78 11.63 -9.51
C ILE A 147 -2.79 13.14 -9.77
N ALA A 148 -3.11 13.96 -8.77
CA ALA A 148 -3.13 15.42 -8.91
C ALA A 148 -1.76 15.97 -9.34
N GLY A 149 -0.68 15.61 -8.64
CA GLY A 149 0.67 16.06 -8.96
C GLY A 149 1.18 15.56 -10.32
N SER A 150 0.76 14.37 -10.76
CA SER A 150 1.18 13.81 -12.06
C SER A 150 0.69 14.60 -13.28
N LYS A 151 -0.38 15.40 -13.10
CA LYS A 151 -0.96 16.23 -14.18
C LYS A 151 -0.17 17.49 -14.47
N THR A 152 0.64 17.97 -13.53
CA THR A 152 1.34 19.26 -13.59
C THR A 152 2.86 19.13 -13.58
N ILE A 153 3.38 17.96 -13.19
CA ILE A 153 4.80 17.64 -13.28
C ILE A 153 5.25 17.54 -14.74
N SER A 154 6.38 18.17 -15.07
CA SER A 154 7.00 18.14 -16.39
C SER A 154 7.75 16.83 -16.64
N ASP A 155 8.05 16.54 -17.91
CA ASP A 155 8.81 15.33 -18.26
C ASP A 155 10.27 15.40 -17.79
N ALA A 156 10.86 16.61 -17.71
CA ALA A 156 12.19 16.82 -17.13
C ALA A 156 12.20 16.52 -15.62
N GLU A 157 11.19 16.98 -14.89
CA GLU A 157 11.03 16.67 -13.46
C GLU A 157 10.81 15.17 -13.23
N ILE A 158 10.08 14.48 -14.11
CA ILE A 158 9.96 13.01 -14.07
C ILE A 158 11.31 12.34 -14.33
N ASP A 159 12.06 12.80 -15.33
CA ASP A 159 13.38 12.24 -15.67
C ASP A 159 14.36 12.36 -14.51
N GLU A 160 14.45 13.54 -13.89
CA GLU A 160 15.30 13.79 -12.71
C GLU A 160 14.92 12.87 -11.54
N ALA A 161 13.63 12.79 -11.20
CA ALA A 161 13.16 11.93 -10.11
C ALA A 161 13.40 10.44 -10.42
N ALA A 162 13.14 10.01 -11.66
CA ALA A 162 13.36 8.64 -12.09
C ALA A 162 14.84 8.26 -11.98
N ARG A 163 15.76 9.07 -12.52
CA ARG A 163 17.21 8.84 -12.40
C ARG A 163 17.65 8.76 -10.94
N TYR A 164 17.16 9.68 -10.11
CA TYR A 164 17.47 9.70 -8.69
C TYR A 164 17.04 8.39 -8.01
N PHE A 165 15.74 8.05 -8.01
CA PHE A 165 15.24 6.89 -7.29
C PHE A 165 15.73 5.55 -7.87
N SER A 166 15.92 5.47 -9.19
CA SER A 166 16.51 4.29 -9.84
C SER A 166 17.97 4.04 -9.43
N SER A 167 18.71 5.08 -9.05
CA SER A 167 20.11 4.95 -8.60
C SER A 167 20.25 4.44 -7.16
N LEU A 168 19.18 4.52 -6.36
CA LEU A 168 19.22 4.19 -4.95
C LEU A 168 19.23 2.67 -4.75
N LYS A 169 20.01 2.23 -3.76
CA LYS A 169 20.12 0.80 -3.41
C LYS A 169 18.90 0.37 -2.59
N PRO A 170 18.14 -0.65 -3.03
CA PRO A 170 17.09 -1.22 -2.22
C PRO A 170 17.63 -1.75 -0.89
N ARG A 171 16.84 -1.60 0.18
CA ARG A 171 17.18 -2.07 1.51
C ARG A 171 15.97 -2.60 2.26
N THR A 172 16.21 -3.55 3.15
CA THR A 172 15.17 -4.10 4.02
C THR A 172 14.85 -3.13 5.15
N ASN A 173 13.58 -2.75 5.29
CA ASN A 173 13.08 -1.98 6.43
C ASN A 173 11.88 -2.65 7.11
N ARG A 174 11.65 -3.94 6.84
CA ARG A 174 10.56 -4.69 7.47
C ARG A 174 10.98 -6.11 7.80
N ARG A 175 10.32 -6.69 8.80
CA ARG A 175 10.46 -8.10 9.15
C ARG A 175 9.08 -8.74 9.24
N VAL A 176 9.00 -10.00 8.82
CA VAL A 176 7.75 -10.78 8.87
C VAL A 176 7.72 -11.62 10.15
N VAL A 177 6.58 -11.62 10.83
CA VAL A 177 6.29 -12.43 12.01
C VAL A 177 5.03 -13.24 11.75
N GLU A 178 5.18 -14.55 11.72
CA GLU A 178 4.05 -15.46 11.58
C GLU A 178 3.45 -15.76 12.96
N THR A 179 2.19 -15.39 13.19
CA THR A 179 1.54 -15.50 14.51
C THR A 179 0.02 -15.64 14.39
N PRO A 180 -0.65 -16.46 15.22
CA PRO A 180 -2.11 -16.53 15.24
C PRO A 180 -2.75 -15.30 15.91
N LEU A 181 -1.99 -14.57 16.74
CA LEU A 181 -2.46 -13.40 17.50
C LEU A 181 -1.59 -12.17 17.18
N VAL A 182 -2.25 -11.06 16.89
CA VAL A 182 -1.63 -9.76 16.59
C VAL A 182 -2.04 -8.71 17.62
N PRO A 183 -1.24 -7.65 17.83
CA PRO A 183 -1.70 -6.49 18.59
C PRO A 183 -2.98 -5.94 17.97
N LYS A 184 -3.89 -5.43 18.79
CA LYS A 184 -4.98 -4.60 18.28
C LYS A 184 -4.39 -3.34 17.65
N THR A 185 -4.97 -2.93 16.53
CA THR A 185 -4.51 -1.76 15.78
C THR A 185 -5.63 -0.76 15.56
N THR A 186 -5.26 0.51 15.44
CA THR A 186 -6.11 1.56 14.91
C THR A 186 -5.51 2.10 13.61
N VAL A 187 -6.29 2.87 12.85
CA VAL A 187 -5.76 3.62 11.70
C VAL A 187 -5.32 5.01 12.16
N ASP A 188 -4.06 5.34 11.89
CA ASP A 188 -3.49 6.67 12.05
C ASP A 188 -2.73 7.03 10.77
N GLY A 189 -3.05 8.16 10.14
CA GLY A 189 -2.35 8.60 8.93
C GLY A 189 -2.35 7.57 7.79
N TRP A 190 -3.47 6.90 7.54
CA TRP A 190 -3.63 5.86 6.51
C TRP A 190 -2.71 4.64 6.66
N VAL A 191 -2.20 4.38 7.87
CA VAL A 191 -1.48 3.16 8.23
C VAL A 191 -2.08 2.54 9.48
N LEU A 192 -1.85 1.24 9.66
CA LEU A 192 -2.19 0.58 10.92
C LEU A 192 -1.11 0.88 11.96
N VAL A 193 -1.53 1.19 13.18
CA VAL A 193 -0.64 1.42 14.32
C VAL A 193 -1.14 0.60 15.51
N ASP A 194 -0.22 -0.06 16.22
CA ASP A 194 -0.50 -0.75 17.48
C ASP A 194 -1.12 0.24 18.48
N THR A 195 -2.23 -0.15 19.12
CA THR A 195 -2.89 0.70 20.12
C THR A 195 -2.04 0.90 21.38
N GLY A 196 -0.99 0.11 21.59
CA GLY A 196 -0.11 0.18 22.75
C GLY A 196 -0.75 -0.33 24.04
N THR A 197 -2.00 -0.82 23.98
CA THR A 197 -2.75 -1.34 25.14
C THR A 197 -2.30 -2.74 25.55
N GLY A 198 -1.51 -3.41 24.72
CA GLY A 198 -1.11 -4.82 24.90
C GLY A 198 -2.21 -5.83 24.56
N GLU A 199 -3.41 -5.37 24.21
CA GLU A 199 -4.50 -6.23 23.77
C GLU A 199 -4.15 -6.90 22.43
N LYS A 200 -4.57 -8.16 22.29
CA LYS A 200 -4.36 -8.94 21.08
C LYS A 200 -5.67 -9.42 20.49
N GLU A 201 -5.65 -9.69 19.19
CA GLU A 201 -6.76 -10.27 18.45
C GLU A 201 -6.29 -11.36 17.48
N PRO A 202 -7.15 -12.32 17.10
CA PRO A 202 -6.84 -13.30 16.06
C PRO A 202 -6.51 -12.64 14.73
N ILE A 203 -5.43 -13.07 14.09
CA ILE A 203 -5.00 -12.46 12.81
C ILE A 203 -5.97 -12.76 11.65
N GLY A 204 -6.60 -13.94 11.64
CA GLY A 204 -7.46 -14.38 10.54
C GLY A 204 -6.71 -14.44 9.20
N GLN A 205 -7.35 -14.05 8.10
CA GLN A 205 -6.73 -13.96 6.77
C GLN A 205 -6.30 -12.52 6.47
N ARG A 206 -5.44 -11.94 7.31
CA ARG A 206 -4.99 -10.54 7.20
C ARG A 206 -3.48 -10.45 7.29
N ILE A 207 -2.93 -9.43 6.65
CA ILE A 207 -1.60 -8.91 7.00
C ILE A 207 -1.79 -7.67 7.85
N ILE A 208 -1.09 -7.59 8.98
CA ILE A 208 -1.05 -6.39 9.82
C ILE A 208 0.37 -5.82 9.74
N GLU A 209 0.53 -4.72 9.00
CA GLU A 209 1.80 -4.01 8.85
C GLU A 209 1.78 -2.75 9.70
N VAL A 210 2.62 -2.69 10.74
CA VAL A 210 2.70 -1.58 11.70
C VAL A 210 4.13 -1.04 11.79
N PRO A 211 4.33 0.26 12.05
CA PRO A 211 5.65 0.79 12.40
C PRO A 211 6.17 0.13 13.68
N GLU A 212 7.46 -0.22 13.72
CA GLU A 212 8.13 -0.67 14.95
C GLU A 212 8.17 0.45 16.01
N LYS A 213 8.31 1.70 15.55
CA LYS A 213 8.29 2.91 16.36
C LYS A 213 7.41 3.96 15.67
N PRO A 214 6.17 4.19 16.14
CA PRO A 214 5.26 5.15 15.49
C PRO A 214 5.83 6.57 15.39
N ALA A 215 6.59 7.02 16.40
CA ALA A 215 7.19 8.35 16.42
C ALA A 215 8.22 8.57 15.31
N ASP A 216 9.02 7.55 14.96
CA ASP A 216 10.02 7.64 13.87
C ASP A 216 9.30 7.74 12.51
N PHE A 217 8.25 6.93 12.31
CA PHE A 217 7.41 6.98 11.11
C PHE A 217 6.66 8.31 10.96
N GLU A 218 6.08 8.83 12.04
CA GLU A 218 5.41 10.14 12.05
C GLU A 218 6.39 11.27 11.73
N SER A 219 7.62 11.18 12.28
CA SER A 219 8.72 12.11 11.97
C SER A 219 9.23 11.99 10.54
N ARG A 220 8.70 11.02 9.79
CA ARG A 220 9.04 10.76 8.40
C ARG A 220 10.46 10.28 8.18
N ASP A 221 11.03 9.62 9.19
CA ASP A 221 12.33 8.99 9.10
C ASP A 221 12.38 7.99 7.94
N SER A 222 13.34 8.15 7.04
CA SER A 222 13.59 7.18 5.97
C SER A 222 13.93 5.80 6.57
N ARG A 223 14.65 5.74 7.70
CA ARG A 223 15.07 4.51 8.38
C ARG A 223 13.96 3.84 9.19
N ALA A 224 12.75 4.40 9.25
CA ALA A 224 11.61 3.78 9.92
C ALA A 224 11.42 2.31 9.50
N ARG A 225 11.24 1.45 10.50
CA ARG A 225 11.10 0.00 10.35
C ARG A 225 9.67 -0.46 10.62
N PHE A 226 9.30 -1.60 10.06
CA PHE A 226 7.94 -2.16 10.16
C PHE A 226 7.94 -3.62 10.58
N ILE A 227 6.96 -3.99 11.40
CA ILE A 227 6.61 -5.38 11.67
C ILE A 227 5.44 -5.75 10.75
N VAL A 228 5.62 -6.82 9.99
CA VAL A 228 4.57 -7.43 9.18
C VAL A 228 4.12 -8.68 9.88
N TYR A 229 2.95 -8.65 10.50
CA TYR A 229 2.33 -9.86 11.04
C TYR A 229 1.56 -10.59 9.94
N ALA A 230 1.78 -11.91 9.85
CA ALA A 230 1.13 -12.78 8.89
C ALA A 230 0.60 -14.06 9.56
N PRO A 231 -0.43 -14.73 8.97
CA PRO A 231 -0.93 -15.99 9.53
C PRO A 231 0.15 -17.07 9.51
N PRO A 232 0.20 -18.00 10.48
CA PRO A 232 1.17 -19.09 10.50
C PRO A 232 1.19 -19.89 9.19
N GLY A 233 2.38 -20.08 8.61
CA GLY A 233 2.60 -20.82 7.36
C GLY A 233 2.38 -20.02 6.07
N SER A 234 2.02 -18.73 6.16
CA SER A 234 1.83 -17.85 5.00
C SER A 234 3.09 -17.68 4.16
N VAL A 235 4.28 -17.59 4.77
CA VAL A 235 5.55 -17.42 4.04
C VAL A 235 5.86 -18.67 3.21
N SER A 236 5.73 -19.85 3.81
CA SER A 236 5.95 -21.13 3.12
C SER A 236 4.94 -21.33 1.97
N ARG A 237 3.64 -21.09 2.25
CA ARG A 237 2.60 -21.14 1.22
C ARG A 237 2.86 -20.13 0.10
N GLY A 238 3.22 -18.89 0.45
CA GLY A 238 3.49 -17.82 -0.51
C GLY A 238 4.65 -18.16 -1.44
N MET A 239 5.73 -18.74 -0.91
CA MET A 239 6.84 -19.24 -1.72
C MET A 239 6.39 -20.24 -2.77
N GLU A 240 5.54 -21.21 -2.36
CA GLU A 240 5.04 -22.24 -3.26
C GLU A 240 4.17 -21.64 -4.36
N LEU A 241 3.22 -20.77 -4.00
CA LEU A 241 2.33 -20.10 -4.96
C LEU A 241 3.12 -19.29 -6.00
N VAL A 242 4.12 -18.52 -5.54
CA VAL A 242 4.99 -17.70 -6.39
C VAL A 242 5.80 -18.56 -7.36
N ARG A 243 6.22 -19.75 -6.93
CA ARG A 243 7.04 -20.68 -7.71
C ARG A 243 6.23 -21.47 -8.74
N THR A 244 4.99 -21.84 -8.43
CA THR A 244 4.21 -22.79 -9.24
C THR A 244 3.04 -22.19 -10.00
N GLY A 245 2.66 -20.94 -9.74
CA GLY A 245 1.51 -20.32 -10.38
C GLY A 245 0.18 -20.72 -9.75
N ALA A 246 0.17 -20.96 -8.43
CA ALA A 246 -1.05 -21.09 -7.62
C ALA A 246 -2.09 -22.10 -8.15
N GLU A 247 -1.64 -23.30 -8.56
CA GLU A 247 -2.51 -24.36 -9.11
C GLU A 247 -3.26 -23.92 -10.39
N GLY A 248 -2.62 -23.09 -11.22
CA GLY A 248 -3.19 -22.59 -12.47
C GLY A 248 -4.05 -21.33 -12.32
N ARG A 249 -4.27 -20.84 -11.09
CA ARG A 249 -4.86 -19.51 -10.85
C ARG A 249 -3.94 -18.37 -11.26
N SER A 250 -2.66 -18.66 -11.50
CA SER A 250 -1.64 -17.70 -11.88
C SER A 250 -0.57 -18.39 -12.72
N VAL A 251 0.55 -17.69 -12.94
CA VAL A 251 1.77 -18.24 -13.52
C VAL A 251 2.93 -18.03 -12.55
N PRO A 252 4.01 -18.83 -12.62
CA PRO A 252 5.21 -18.59 -11.82
C PRO A 252 5.70 -17.15 -11.96
N CYS A 253 5.78 -16.40 -10.86
CA CYS A 253 6.03 -14.95 -10.92
C CYS A 253 7.42 -14.62 -11.49
N ALA A 254 8.39 -15.52 -11.26
CA ALA A 254 9.76 -15.41 -11.74
C ALA A 254 9.87 -15.37 -13.28
N THR A 255 8.85 -15.86 -13.98
CA THR A 255 8.77 -15.80 -15.46
C THR A 255 8.91 -14.37 -15.98
N CYS A 256 8.36 -13.39 -15.25
CA CYS A 256 8.39 -11.98 -15.64
C CYS A 256 9.23 -11.13 -14.68
N HIS A 257 9.13 -11.36 -13.37
CA HIS A 257 9.84 -10.57 -12.36
C HIS A 257 11.31 -11.00 -12.15
N GLY A 258 11.81 -11.93 -12.96
CA GLY A 258 13.16 -12.47 -12.87
C GLY A 258 13.30 -13.57 -11.81
N PRO A 259 14.38 -14.37 -11.86
CA PRO A 259 14.57 -15.55 -11.01
C PRO A 259 14.58 -15.23 -9.51
N GLU A 260 15.11 -14.06 -9.14
CA GLU A 260 15.13 -13.57 -7.77
C GLU A 260 13.98 -12.62 -7.43
N LEU A 261 13.04 -12.39 -8.38
CA LEU A 261 11.91 -11.47 -8.25
C LEU A 261 12.30 -9.99 -8.06
N LYS A 262 13.55 -9.66 -8.44
CA LYS A 262 14.17 -8.32 -8.39
C LYS A 262 13.84 -7.45 -9.62
N GLY A 263 13.01 -7.94 -10.53
CA GLY A 263 12.59 -7.22 -11.72
C GLY A 263 13.62 -7.26 -12.86
N THR A 264 13.31 -6.51 -13.89
CA THR A 264 14.10 -6.25 -15.09
C THR A 264 14.06 -4.75 -15.39
N ASP A 265 14.56 -4.29 -16.54
CA ASP A 265 14.51 -2.87 -16.90
C ASP A 265 13.09 -2.30 -17.02
N THR A 266 12.11 -3.14 -17.36
CA THR A 266 10.71 -2.73 -17.58
C THR A 266 9.73 -3.32 -16.58
N ILE A 267 10.10 -4.43 -15.92
CA ILE A 267 9.26 -5.12 -14.94
C ILE A 267 9.78 -4.82 -13.52
N PRO A 268 8.94 -4.38 -12.58
CA PRO A 268 9.42 -3.93 -11.28
C PRO A 268 9.88 -5.10 -10.38
N PRO A 269 10.82 -4.85 -9.45
CA PRO A 269 11.04 -5.71 -8.29
C PRO A 269 9.79 -5.83 -7.42
N ILE A 270 9.52 -7.04 -6.95
CA ILE A 270 8.38 -7.33 -6.06
C ILE A 270 8.79 -7.85 -4.68
N VAL A 271 10.05 -8.28 -4.51
CA VAL A 271 10.60 -8.67 -3.19
C VAL A 271 10.95 -7.46 -2.34
N GLY A 272 10.89 -7.64 -1.02
CA GLY A 272 11.22 -6.59 -0.07
C GLY A 272 10.35 -5.33 -0.28
N ARG A 273 9.09 -5.51 -0.69
CA ARG A 273 8.08 -4.44 -0.80
C ARG A 273 7.08 -4.54 0.36
N SER A 274 6.36 -3.45 0.64
CA SER A 274 5.27 -3.46 1.64
C SER A 274 4.18 -4.44 1.19
N PRO A 275 3.78 -5.42 2.03
CA PRO A 275 2.72 -6.35 1.69
C PRO A 275 1.38 -5.63 1.51
N SER A 276 1.10 -4.60 2.30
CA SER A 276 -0.10 -3.77 2.15
C SER A 276 -0.12 -3.09 0.78
N TYR A 277 1.01 -2.53 0.35
CA TYR A 277 1.13 -1.93 -0.98
C TYR A 277 0.94 -2.95 -2.10
N VAL A 278 1.61 -4.11 -2.02
CA VAL A 278 1.52 -5.16 -3.05
C VAL A 278 0.10 -5.72 -3.15
N ALA A 279 -0.56 -5.98 -2.01
CA ALA A 279 -1.96 -6.40 -1.98
C ALA A 279 -2.85 -5.37 -2.69
N ARG A 280 -2.70 -4.08 -2.38
CA ARG A 280 -3.43 -3.02 -3.09
C ARG A 280 -3.18 -3.05 -4.59
N GLN A 281 -1.93 -3.24 -5.02
CA GLN A 281 -1.64 -3.31 -6.46
C GLN A 281 -2.36 -4.47 -7.12
N ILE A 282 -2.39 -5.64 -6.47
CA ILE A 282 -3.12 -6.81 -6.97
C ILE A 282 -4.61 -6.48 -7.12
N HIS A 283 -5.27 -6.01 -6.07
CA HIS A 283 -6.70 -5.67 -6.12
C HIS A 283 -7.02 -4.55 -7.11
N ASP A 284 -6.19 -3.50 -7.20
CA ASP A 284 -6.39 -2.40 -8.14
C ASP A 284 -6.25 -2.87 -9.60
N ILE A 285 -5.39 -3.84 -9.87
CA ILE A 285 -5.28 -4.46 -11.21
C ILE A 285 -6.51 -5.31 -11.53
N ARG A 286 -6.99 -6.11 -10.57
CA ARG A 286 -8.20 -6.93 -10.74
C ARG A 286 -9.42 -6.11 -11.10
N SER A 287 -9.67 -5.08 -10.29
CA SER A 287 -10.83 -4.19 -10.45
C SER A 287 -10.75 -3.33 -11.70
N GLY A 288 -9.58 -3.23 -12.34
CA GLY A 288 -9.32 -2.31 -13.44
C GLY A 288 -9.08 -0.87 -13.00
N ALA A 289 -9.02 -0.59 -11.69
CA ALA A 289 -8.57 0.71 -11.20
C ALA A 289 -7.13 1.03 -11.62
N ARG A 290 -6.32 0.01 -11.90
CA ARG A 290 -5.01 0.10 -12.53
C ARG A 290 -5.01 -0.71 -13.83
N ALA A 291 -5.02 -0.01 -14.96
CA ALA A 291 -5.26 -0.56 -16.30
C ALA A 291 -4.24 -0.12 -17.37
N GLY A 292 -3.13 0.54 -16.99
CA GLY A 292 -2.05 0.88 -17.91
C GLY A 292 -1.34 -0.36 -18.50
N PRO A 293 -0.42 -0.20 -19.47
CA PRO A 293 0.14 -1.31 -20.24
C PRO A 293 0.76 -2.44 -19.39
N ASN A 294 1.55 -2.09 -18.37
CA ASN A 294 2.14 -3.06 -17.44
C ASN A 294 1.07 -3.79 -16.60
N ALA A 295 -0.02 -3.10 -16.27
CA ALA A 295 -1.12 -3.66 -15.51
C ALA A 295 -1.98 -4.61 -16.34
N SER A 296 -2.18 -4.30 -17.63
CA SER A 296 -2.87 -5.19 -18.57
C SER A 296 -2.16 -6.55 -18.67
N GLN A 297 -0.83 -6.58 -18.63
CA GLN A 297 -0.06 -7.83 -18.61
C GLN A 297 -0.22 -8.60 -17.30
N MET A 298 -0.31 -7.90 -16.17
CA MET A 298 -0.47 -8.52 -14.84
C MET A 298 -1.89 -8.97 -14.55
N LYS A 299 -2.90 -8.40 -15.20
CA LYS A 299 -4.31 -8.72 -14.96
C LYS A 299 -4.62 -10.23 -15.02
N PRO A 300 -4.29 -10.97 -16.08
CA PRO A 300 -4.54 -12.42 -16.13
C PRO A 300 -3.74 -13.22 -15.08
N VAL A 301 -2.62 -12.66 -14.60
CA VAL A 301 -1.78 -13.30 -13.58
C VAL A 301 -2.44 -13.22 -12.20
N VAL A 302 -3.21 -12.17 -11.93
CA VAL A 302 -3.71 -11.90 -10.59
C VAL A 302 -5.22 -12.07 -10.45
N GLU A 303 -6.00 -12.03 -11.53
CA GLU A 303 -7.46 -12.00 -11.49
C GLU A 303 -8.10 -13.22 -10.81
N ASN A 304 -7.44 -14.38 -10.84
CA ASN A 304 -7.98 -15.62 -10.27
C ASN A 304 -7.37 -16.02 -8.91
N LEU A 305 -6.44 -15.25 -8.32
CA LEU A 305 -5.90 -15.62 -6.99
C LEU A 305 -6.99 -15.45 -5.92
N THR A 306 -7.01 -16.29 -4.90
CA THR A 306 -7.89 -16.08 -3.75
C THR A 306 -7.32 -15.03 -2.79
N GLU A 307 -8.12 -14.55 -1.84
CA GLU A 307 -7.63 -13.66 -0.76
C GLU A 307 -6.52 -14.34 0.06
N GLY A 308 -6.66 -15.64 0.35
CA GLY A 308 -5.63 -16.41 1.04
C GLY A 308 -4.33 -16.51 0.25
N ASP A 309 -4.41 -16.54 -1.09
CA ASP A 309 -3.22 -16.53 -1.95
C ASP A 309 -2.55 -15.16 -1.92
N ILE A 310 -3.30 -14.06 -1.98
CA ILE A 310 -2.74 -12.70 -1.85
C ILE A 310 -2.04 -12.52 -0.51
N VAL A 311 -2.67 -12.93 0.59
CA VAL A 311 -2.06 -12.86 1.93
C VAL A 311 -0.75 -13.65 1.98
N ALA A 312 -0.73 -14.88 1.46
CA ALA A 312 0.47 -15.71 1.45
C ALA A 312 1.57 -15.14 0.55
N ILE A 313 1.24 -14.75 -0.69
CA ILE A 313 2.19 -14.17 -1.65
C ILE A 313 2.81 -12.90 -1.08
N THR A 314 1.99 -11.99 -0.52
CA THR A 314 2.49 -10.72 0.01
C THR A 314 3.34 -10.93 1.27
N ALA A 315 2.99 -11.87 2.16
CA ALA A 315 3.83 -12.26 3.30
C ALA A 315 5.20 -12.78 2.84
N TYR A 316 5.24 -13.66 1.84
CA TYR A 316 6.48 -14.18 1.29
C TYR A 316 7.33 -13.08 0.65
N LEU A 317 6.75 -12.25 -0.21
CA LEU A 317 7.48 -11.17 -0.87
C LEU A 317 8.07 -10.17 0.14
N ALA A 318 7.33 -9.88 1.22
CA ALA A 318 7.78 -9.00 2.30
C ALA A 318 8.89 -9.61 3.17
N SER A 319 8.99 -10.95 3.26
CA SER A 319 10.04 -11.63 4.04
C SER A 319 11.37 -11.74 3.28
N ARG A 320 11.34 -11.53 1.96
CA ARG A 320 12.53 -11.56 1.10
C ARG A 320 13.29 -10.23 1.16
N ALA A 321 14.61 -10.33 1.14
CA ALA A 321 15.46 -9.17 0.92
C ALA A 321 15.24 -8.59 -0.49
N PRO A 322 15.24 -7.26 -0.66
CA PRO A 322 15.04 -6.61 -1.94
C PRO A 322 16.24 -6.76 -2.89
#